data_AF-A0A4Q4ZFR2-F1
#
_entry.id   AF-A0A4Q4ZFR2-F1
#
_cell.length_a   1.000
_cell.length_b   1.000
_cell.length_c   1.000
_cell.angle_alpha   90.00
_cell.angle_beta   90.00
_cell.angle_gamma   90.00
#
_symmetry.space_group_name_H-M   'P 1'
#
loop_
_entity.id
_entity.type
_entity.pdbx_description
1 polymer ?
#
loop_
_entity_poly.entity_id
_entity_poly.type
_entity_poly.pdbx_seq_one_letter_code
_entity_poly.pdbx_strand_id
1 'polypeptide(L)'
;MASGSKVWTVFSLGAALGAAAVAKKGLDSTWRATTGKNPPANPADPDVDIWEAVAWAAISGTLVGIARMLATRKAANYYTRSTGHLPPELQKDDQDADRAPAPTS
;
A
#
# COMPACT_ATOMS: atom_id res chain seq x y z
N MET A 1 -2.68 -11.19 23.94
CA MET A 1 -3.90 -11.40 23.14
C MET A 1 -3.55 -12.23 21.91
N ALA A 2 -3.54 -13.56 22.00
CA ALA A 2 -3.24 -14.43 20.86
C ALA A 2 -3.86 -15.83 21.07
N SER A 3 -5.16 -15.95 20.81
CA SER A 3 -5.84 -17.25 20.63
C SER A 3 -7.06 -17.12 19.69
N GLY A 4 -7.02 -16.17 18.77
CA GLY A 4 -7.94 -16.06 17.63
C GLY A 4 -7.47 -16.93 16.46
N SER A 5 -7.47 -18.24 16.67
CA SER A 5 -7.37 -19.35 15.70
C SER A 5 -6.21 -19.35 14.68
N LYS A 6 -5.40 -20.42 14.70
CA LYS A 6 -4.44 -20.76 13.63
C LYS A 6 -5.06 -20.74 12.22
N VAL A 7 -6.37 -21.00 12.13
CA VAL A 7 -7.17 -20.89 10.90
C VAL A 7 -7.16 -19.48 10.33
N TRP A 8 -7.32 -18.44 11.17
CA TRP A 8 -7.22 -17.06 10.73
C TRP A 8 -5.82 -16.71 10.21
N THR A 9 -4.77 -17.17 10.89
CA THR A 9 -3.39 -16.98 10.42
C THR A 9 -3.14 -17.66 9.08
N VAL A 10 -3.53 -18.92 8.92
CA VAL A 10 -3.38 -19.66 7.65
C VAL A 10 -4.20 -19.01 6.54
N PHE A 11 -5.42 -18.58 6.83
CA PHE A 11 -6.26 -17.87 5.87
C PHE A 11 -5.63 -16.54 5.46
N SER A 12 -5.15 -15.74 6.41
CA SER A 12 -4.48 -14.46 6.12
C SER A 12 -3.21 -14.64 5.30
N LEU A 13 -2.44 -15.70 5.57
CA LEU A 13 -1.24 -16.05 4.81
C LEU A 13 -1.63 -16.47 3.38
N GLY A 14 -2.65 -17.32 3.24
CA GLY A 14 -3.17 -17.74 1.93
C GLY A 14 -3.71 -16.55 1.12
N ALA A 15 -4.43 -15.63 1.75
CA ALA A 15 -4.93 -14.42 1.13
C ALA A 15 -3.78 -13.50 0.69
N ALA A 16 -2.75 -13.32 1.52
CA ALA A 16 -1.56 -12.54 1.17
C ALA A 16 -0.81 -13.16 -0.03
N LEU A 17 -0.60 -14.48 -0.03
CA LEU A 17 0.04 -15.20 -1.13
C LEU A 17 -0.79 -15.11 -2.42
N GLY A 18 -2.12 -15.25 -2.33
CA GLY A 18 -3.03 -15.10 -3.46
C GLY A 18 -3.01 -13.69 -4.03
N ALA A 19 -3.08 -12.68 -3.17
CA ALA A 19 -2.98 -11.28 -3.58
C ALA A 19 -1.63 -10.98 -4.25
N ALA A 20 -0.53 -11.50 -3.71
CA ALA A 20 0.80 -11.36 -4.30
C ALA A 20 0.88 -12.02 -5.68
N ALA A 21 0.31 -13.22 -5.86
CA ALA A 21 0.28 -13.91 -7.14
C ALA A 21 -0.53 -13.16 -8.20
N VAL A 22 -1.69 -12.62 -7.84
CA VAL A 22 -2.53 -11.80 -8.74
C VAL A 22 -1.81 -10.50 -9.11
N ALA A 23 -1.22 -9.82 -8.12
CA ALA A 23 -0.46 -8.59 -8.35
C ALA A 23 0.71 -8.84 -9.31
N LYS A 24 1.49 -9.91 -9.10
CA LYS A 24 2.60 -10.30 -9.98
C LYS A 24 2.12 -10.55 -11.40
N LYS A 25 1.04 -11.32 -11.59
CA LYS A 25 0.49 -11.62 -12.92
C LYS A 25 -0.03 -10.38 -13.65
N GLY A 26 -0.64 -9.46 -12.90
CA GLY A 26 -1.06 -8.15 -13.42
C GLY A 26 0.14 -7.34 -13.89
N LEU A 27 1.16 -7.21 -13.04
CA LEU A 27 2.40 -6.49 -13.36
C LEU A 27 3.09 -7.10 -14.59
N ASP A 28 3.24 -8.42 -14.64
CA ASP A 28 3.85 -9.13 -15.76
C ASP A 28 3.08 -8.94 -17.07
N SER A 29 1.74 -8.92 -17.01
CA SER A 29 0.89 -8.67 -18.19
C SER A 29 0.99 -7.23 -18.66
N THR A 30 0.91 -6.27 -17.73
CA THR A 30 1.02 -4.84 -18.05
C THR A 30 2.39 -4.54 -18.66
N TRP A 31 3.46 -5.13 -18.13
CA TRP A 31 4.80 -4.94 -18.67
C TRP A 31 4.93 -5.54 -20.08
N ARG A 32 4.51 -6.79 -20.27
CA ARG A 32 4.50 -7.42 -21.60
C ARG A 32 3.65 -6.64 -22.61
N ALA A 33 2.49 -6.13 -22.19
CA ALA A 33 1.62 -5.36 -23.07
C ALA A 33 2.20 -4.01 -23.48
N THR A 34 2.99 -3.38 -22.60
CA THR A 34 3.55 -2.04 -22.84
C THR A 34 4.92 -2.08 -23.52
N THR A 35 5.78 -3.03 -23.18
CA THR A 35 7.15 -3.13 -23.73
C THR A 35 7.35 -4.28 -24.72
N GLY A 36 6.41 -5.22 -24.82
CA GLY A 36 6.55 -6.42 -25.66
C GLY A 36 7.60 -7.41 -25.15
N LYS A 37 8.17 -7.18 -23.97
CA LYS A 37 9.29 -7.91 -23.39
C LYS A 37 8.90 -8.57 -22.06
N ASN A 38 9.64 -9.60 -21.65
CA ASN A 38 9.45 -10.18 -20.32
C ASN A 38 9.88 -9.16 -19.24
N PRO A 39 9.16 -9.09 -18.10
CA PRO A 39 9.45 -8.14 -17.04
C PRO A 39 10.86 -8.35 -16.44
N PRO A 40 11.62 -7.26 -16.21
CA PRO A 40 12.93 -7.32 -15.55
C PRO A 40 12.69 -7.71 -14.09
N ALA A 41 12.70 -9.02 -13.84
CA ALA A 41 12.30 -9.60 -12.56
C ALA A 41 13.44 -9.69 -11.55
N ASN A 42 14.59 -9.08 -11.84
CA ASN A 42 15.78 -9.24 -11.00
C ASN A 42 16.41 -7.89 -10.63
N PRO A 43 16.16 -7.37 -9.41
CA PRO A 43 16.86 -6.20 -8.88
C PRO A 43 18.34 -6.44 -8.58
N ALA A 44 18.85 -7.67 -8.77
CA ALA A 44 20.28 -8.01 -8.71
C ALA A 44 20.90 -8.19 -10.10
N ASP A 45 20.18 -7.83 -11.17
CA ASP A 45 20.72 -7.85 -12.52
C ASP A 45 21.68 -6.65 -12.71
N PRO A 46 23.01 -6.89 -12.87
CA PRO A 46 23.99 -5.82 -12.99
C PRO A 46 23.92 -5.07 -14.32
N ASP A 47 23.09 -5.52 -15.27
CA ASP A 47 22.85 -4.85 -16.55
C ASP A 47 21.70 -3.83 -16.53
N VAL A 48 21.04 -3.62 -15.37
CA VAL A 48 20.05 -2.56 -15.20
C VAL A 48 20.73 -1.28 -14.73
N ASP A 49 20.67 -0.21 -15.54
CA ASP A 49 21.20 1.09 -15.16
C ASP A 49 20.55 1.54 -13.85
N ILE A 50 21.37 1.98 -12.88
CA ILE A 50 20.92 2.43 -11.55
C ILE A 50 19.79 3.47 -11.67
N TRP A 51 19.83 4.29 -12.72
CA TRP A 51 18.80 5.28 -13.01
C TRP A 51 17.43 4.66 -13.36
N GLU A 52 17.40 3.57 -14.12
CA GLU A 52 16.14 2.87 -14.43
C GLU A 52 15.54 2.23 -13.18
N ALA A 53 16.37 1.64 -12.31
CA ALA A 53 15.92 1.10 -11.03
C ALA A 53 15.33 2.18 -10.12
N VAL A 54 15.97 3.35 -10.04
CA VAL A 54 15.49 4.51 -9.27
C VAL A 54 14.18 5.05 -9.84
N ALA A 55 14.07 5.20 -11.16
CA ALA A 55 12.84 5.65 -11.82
C ALA A 55 11.68 4.68 -11.56
N TRP A 56 11.94 3.37 -11.66
CA TRP A 56 10.95 2.33 -11.36
C TRP A 56 10.50 2.41 -9.90
N ALA A 57 11.44 2.48 -8.96
CA ALA A 57 11.17 2.57 -7.54
C ALA A 57 10.38 3.85 -7.17
N ALA A 58 10.72 4.99 -7.76
CA ALA A 58 10.02 6.25 -7.52
C ALA A 58 8.56 6.19 -8.01
N ILE A 59 8.34 5.71 -9.24
CA ILE A 59 7.00 5.60 -9.82
C ILE A 59 6.14 4.64 -9.01
N SER A 60 6.66 3.45 -8.72
CA SER A 60 5.88 2.44 -8.01
C SER A 60 5.72 2.72 -6.53
N GLY A 61 6.72 3.30 -5.86
CA GLY A 61 6.58 3.81 -4.49
C GLY A 61 5.47 4.84 -4.41
N THR A 62 5.40 5.77 -5.37
CA THR A 62 4.33 6.77 -5.47
C THR A 62 2.97 6.12 -5.68
N LEU A 63 2.86 5.19 -6.63
CA LEU A 63 1.61 4.49 -6.92
C LEU A 63 1.11 3.65 -5.73
N VAL A 64 2.01 2.93 -5.04
CA VAL A 64 1.69 2.16 -3.84
C VAL A 64 1.25 3.10 -2.71
N GLY A 65 1.91 4.24 -2.54
CA GLY A 65 1.52 5.28 -1.58
C GLY A 65 0.10 5.78 -1.82
N ILE A 66 -0.22 6.14 -3.06
CA ILE A 66 -1.56 6.59 -3.47
C ILE A 66 -2.59 5.47 -3.25
N ALA A 67 -2.28 4.24 -3.66
CA ALA A 67 -3.17 3.10 -3.49
C ALA A 67 -3.48 2.84 -2.00
N ARG A 68 -2.47 2.91 -1.13
CA ARG A 68 -2.63 2.78 0.32
C ARG A 68 -3.49 3.89 0.89
N MET A 69 -3.24 5.15 0.51
CA MET A 69 -4.05 6.29 0.93
C MET A 69 -5.53 6.10 0.56
N LEU A 70 -5.81 5.74 -0.69
CA LEU A 70 -7.16 5.51 -1.18
C LEU A 70 -7.82 4.31 -0.48
N ALA A 71 -7.08 3.22 -0.27
CA ALA A 71 -7.57 2.04 0.43
C ALA A 71 -7.94 2.35 1.88
N THR A 72 -7.06 3.03 2.62
CA THR A 72 -7.33 3.45 4.00
C THR A 72 -8.52 4.42 4.07
N ARG A 73 -8.61 5.37 3.14
CA ARG A 73 -9.75 6.31 3.07
C ARG A 73 -11.06 5.59 2.77
N LYS A 74 -11.06 4.59 1.88
CA LYS A 74 -12.24 3.77 1.59
C LYS A 74 -12.61 2.86 2.76
N ALA A 75 -11.63 2.27 3.43
CA ALA A 75 -11.87 1.46 4.63
C ALA A 75 -12.50 2.31 5.75
N ALA A 76 -11.98 3.53 5.98
CA ALA A 76 -12.56 4.48 6.93
C ALA A 76 -14.00 4.86 6.53
N ASN A 77 -14.24 5.20 5.26
CA ASN A 77 -15.59 5.52 4.76
C ASN A 77 -16.56 4.34 4.79
N TYR A 78 -16.07 3.11 4.58
CA TYR A 78 -16.87 1.91 4.65
C TYR A 78 -17.22 1.55 6.10
N TYR A 79 -16.27 1.74 7.02
CA TYR A 79 -16.49 1.58 8.45
C TYR A 79 -17.51 2.61 8.95
N THR A 80 -17.35 3.89 8.64
CA THR A 80 -18.33 4.94 9.02
C THR A 80 -19.71 4.71 8.42
N ARG A 81 -19.79 4.18 7.19
CA ARG A 81 -21.05 3.85 6.53
C ARG A 81 -21.72 2.58 7.07
N SER A 82 -20.97 1.70 7.74
CA SER A 82 -21.50 0.45 8.31
C SER A 82 -21.78 0.52 9.81
N THR A 83 -21.12 1.41 10.56
CA THR A 83 -21.28 1.52 12.02
C THR A 83 -22.04 2.77 12.50
N GLY A 84 -22.31 3.75 11.63
CA GLY A 84 -23.15 4.92 11.93
C GLY A 84 -22.54 5.95 12.89
N HIS A 85 -21.39 5.67 13.50
CA HIS A 85 -20.66 6.56 14.41
C HIS A 85 -19.17 6.59 14.04
N LEU A 86 -18.61 7.78 13.88
CA LEU A 86 -17.18 7.99 13.69
C LEU A 86 -16.44 7.67 15.00
N PRO A 87 -15.47 6.73 15.03
CA PRO A 87 -14.62 6.56 16.19
C PRO A 87 -13.84 7.89 16.45
N PRO A 88 -13.67 8.29 17.72
CA PRO A 88 -13.15 9.61 18.10
C PRO A 88 -11.73 9.92 17.60
N GLU A 89 -10.98 8.90 17.15
CA GLU A 89 -9.62 9.00 16.60
C GLU A 89 -9.56 9.56 15.16
N LEU A 90 -10.71 9.80 14.53
CA LEU A 90 -10.82 10.48 13.22
C LEU A 90 -11.28 11.95 13.34
N GLN A 91 -11.30 12.51 14.55
CA GLN A 91 -11.45 13.95 14.71
C GLN A 91 -10.26 14.66 14.06
N LYS A 92 -10.59 15.69 13.29
CA LYS A 92 -9.71 16.55 12.52
C LYS A 92 -8.51 16.95 13.39
N ASP A 93 -7.32 16.42 13.10
CA ASP A 93 -6.10 16.95 13.71
C ASP A 93 -6.08 18.46 13.41
N ASP A 94 -5.92 19.27 14.45
CA ASP A 94 -5.79 20.72 14.37
C ASP A 94 -4.55 21.06 13.53
N GLN A 95 -4.73 21.07 12.21
CA GLN A 95 -3.74 21.46 11.20
C GLN A 95 -3.52 22.99 11.16
N ASP A 96 -4.11 23.74 12.10
CA ASP A 96 -3.85 25.15 12.31
C ASP A 96 -2.53 25.31 13.07
N ALA A 97 -1.46 25.63 12.32
CA ALA A 97 -0.15 25.96 12.88
C ALA A 97 -0.21 27.10 13.92
N ASP A 98 -1.23 27.95 13.83
CA ASP A 98 -1.47 29.08 14.75
C ASP A 98 -2.05 28.66 16.12
N ARG A 99 -2.51 27.41 16.28
CA ARG A 99 -3.02 26.84 17.55
C ARG A 99 -2.11 25.81 18.20
N ALA A 100 -1.03 25.42 17.54
CA ALA A 100 -0.07 24.50 18.13
C ALA A 100 0.64 25.20 19.31
N PRO A 101 0.55 24.69 20.56
CA PRO A 101 1.30 25.26 21.67
C PRO A 101 2.79 25.20 21.33
N ALA A 102 3.46 26.34 21.41
CA ALA A 102 4.88 26.46 21.10
C ALA A 102 5.67 25.39 21.88
N PRO A 103 6.61 24.68 21.22
CA PRO A 103 7.41 23.65 21.89
C PRO A 103 8.18 24.30 23.04
N THR A 104 7.84 23.92 24.26
CA THR A 104 8.59 24.32 25.46
C THR A 104 9.98 23.72 25.35
N SER A 105 10.97 24.58 25.21
CA SER A 105 12.40 24.24 25.25
C SER A 105 12.83 23.85 26.66
#